data_AF-W0A766-F1
#
_entry.id   AF-W0A766-F1
#
_cell.length_a   1.000
_cell.length_b   1.000
_cell.length_c   1.000
_cell.angle_alpha   90.00
_cell.angle_beta   90.00
_cell.angle_gamma   90.00
#
_symmetry.space_group_name_H-M   'P 1'
#
loop_
_entity.id
_entity.type
_entity.pdbx_description
1 polymer ?
#
loop_
_entity_poly.entity_id
_entity_poly.type
_entity_poly.pdbx_seq_one_letter_code
_entity_poly.pdbx_strand_id
1 'polypeptide(L)'
;MQVTSYCGPAPLPAEAMNAWNTDPVLLAGLAMAIVLIGRTARPRPALAGVAVLAIVFVSPLCAISVALFSARALHHILIVAVAAPLIALAFPARRSGALGCAFVSATALLWLWHLPALYDRALMDTLVYWVMQLSLLVSAIWFWRCLFAAPSVSSSLMTITAMAQMGMLGALLTFAPTALYATHAGTTLAWGMSPLTDQQLAGLIMWVPGVIPYALVLAIIAKRGWASIAATS
;
A
#
# COMPACT_ATOMS: atom_id res chain seq x y z
N MET A 1 28.36 -6.07 -10.85
CA MET A 1 27.22 -5.16 -11.15
C MET A 1 26.62 -4.77 -9.82
N GLN A 2 26.79 -3.52 -9.39
CA GLN A 2 26.14 -3.01 -8.18
C GLN A 2 24.64 -2.98 -8.48
N VAL A 3 23.89 -3.86 -7.81
CA VAL A 3 22.45 -3.88 -7.95
C VAL A 3 21.91 -2.77 -7.06
N THR A 4 21.55 -1.63 -7.67
CA THR A 4 21.11 -0.43 -6.94
C THR A 4 19.60 -0.46 -6.81
N SER A 5 19.10 -0.76 -5.62
CA SER A 5 17.69 -0.52 -5.30
C SER A 5 17.40 0.99 -5.32
N TYR A 6 16.19 1.38 -5.72
CA TYR A 6 15.79 2.79 -5.78
C TYR A 6 15.95 3.51 -4.43
N CYS A 7 15.55 2.86 -3.33
CA CYS A 7 15.64 3.44 -1.99
C CYS A 7 17.08 3.44 -1.41
N GLY A 8 18.09 3.14 -2.22
CA GLY A 8 19.48 3.01 -1.78
C GLY A 8 19.82 1.60 -1.25
N PRO A 9 21.00 1.44 -0.63
CA PRO A 9 21.41 0.15 -0.07
C PRO A 9 20.56 -0.23 1.15
N ALA A 10 20.49 -1.54 1.44
CA ALA A 10 19.87 -2.04 2.66
C ALA A 10 20.65 -1.51 3.89
N PRO A 11 20.04 -0.68 4.77
CA PRO A 11 20.76 -0.08 5.88
C PRO A 11 20.93 -1.08 7.04
N LEU A 12 22.03 -0.91 7.79
CA LEU A 12 22.17 -1.52 9.11
C LEU A 12 21.27 -0.80 10.13
N PRO A 13 20.85 -1.44 11.24
CA PRO A 13 19.97 -0.81 12.22
C PRO A 13 20.50 0.52 12.78
N ALA A 14 21.82 0.63 12.98
CA ALA A 14 22.47 1.84 13.48
C ALA A 14 22.40 3.02 12.49
N GLU A 15 22.29 2.74 11.19
CA GLU A 15 22.28 3.74 10.12
C GLU A 15 20.86 4.06 9.64
N ALA A 16 19.90 3.19 9.96
CA ALA A 16 18.54 3.23 9.44
C ALA A 16 17.87 4.60 9.59
N MET A 17 17.95 5.22 10.77
CA MET A 17 17.28 6.52 11.03
C MET A 17 17.86 7.69 10.21
N ASN A 18 19.06 7.53 9.65
CA ASN A 18 19.72 8.54 8.82
C ASN A 18 19.55 8.27 7.32
N ALA A 19 18.91 7.17 6.92
CA ALA A 19 18.74 6.75 5.53
C ALA A 19 17.56 7.49 4.84
N TRP A 20 17.64 8.82 4.76
CA TRP A 20 16.63 9.66 4.11
C TRP A 20 16.81 9.65 2.58
N ASN A 21 15.72 9.52 1.85
CA ASN A 21 15.72 9.54 0.39
C ASN A 21 15.41 10.95 -0.13
N THR A 22 16.41 11.57 -0.74
CA THR A 22 16.35 12.96 -1.25
C THR A 22 16.33 13.03 -2.77
N ASP A 23 15.89 11.96 -3.46
CA ASP A 23 15.79 11.94 -4.93
C ASP A 23 15.01 13.17 -5.46
N PRO A 24 15.64 14.03 -6.28
CA PRO A 24 15.00 15.25 -6.77
C PRO A 24 13.77 14.96 -7.65
N VAL A 25 13.73 13.82 -8.35
CA VAL A 25 12.58 13.45 -9.20
C VAL A 25 11.36 13.13 -8.33
N LEU A 26 11.53 12.33 -7.28
CA LEU A 26 10.50 12.09 -6.26
C LEU A 26 10.01 13.39 -5.62
N LEU A 27 10.93 14.24 -5.15
CA LEU A 27 10.58 15.49 -4.47
C LEU A 27 9.81 16.45 -5.40
N ALA A 28 10.24 16.56 -6.65
CA ALA A 28 9.52 17.33 -7.67
C ALA A 28 8.13 16.74 -7.94
N GLY A 29 8.01 15.41 -8.02
CA GLY A 29 6.73 14.72 -8.19
C GLY A 29 5.76 14.96 -7.03
N LEU A 30 6.24 14.89 -5.79
CA LEU A 30 5.45 15.19 -4.59
C LEU A 30 5.03 16.67 -4.55
N ALA A 31 5.95 17.59 -4.85
CA ALA A 31 5.65 19.03 -4.91
C ALA A 31 4.60 19.33 -5.98
N MET A 32 4.72 18.73 -7.17
CA MET A 32 3.72 18.84 -8.23
C MET A 32 2.36 18.28 -7.78
N ALA A 33 2.34 17.13 -7.12
CA ALA A 33 1.11 16.56 -6.57
C ALA A 33 0.44 17.51 -5.55
N ILE A 34 1.21 18.13 -4.65
CA ILE A 34 0.70 19.13 -3.69
C ILE A 34 0.06 20.31 -4.43
N VAL A 35 0.73 20.86 -5.44
CA VAL A 35 0.21 22.00 -6.22
C VAL A 35 -1.07 21.62 -6.96
N LEU A 36 -1.10 20.47 -7.63
CA LEU A 36 -2.28 20.00 -8.36
C LEU A 36 -3.46 19.71 -7.43
N ILE A 37 -3.22 19.04 -6.30
CA ILE A 37 -4.25 18.74 -5.30
C ILE A 37 -4.76 20.01 -4.63
N GLY A 38 -3.88 20.98 -4.36
CA GLY A 38 -4.24 22.29 -3.80
C GLY A 38 -5.25 23.07 -4.64
N ARG A 39 -5.37 22.75 -5.93
CA ARG A 39 -6.35 23.35 -6.86
C ARG A 39 -7.70 22.61 -6.91
N THR A 40 -7.85 21.51 -6.18
CA THR A 40 -9.10 20.72 -6.17
C THR A 40 -10.11 21.26 -5.17
N ALA A 41 -11.38 20.83 -5.28
CA ALA A 41 -12.45 21.25 -4.38
C ALA A 41 -12.30 20.73 -2.94
N ARG A 42 -11.56 19.63 -2.72
CA ARG A 42 -11.36 19.00 -1.40
C ARG A 42 -9.89 18.65 -1.19
N PRO A 43 -9.00 19.65 -1.02
CA PRO A 43 -7.56 19.42 -1.02
C PRO A 43 -7.07 18.73 0.26
N ARG A 44 -7.66 19.03 1.42
CA ARG A 44 -7.19 18.56 2.75
C ARG A 44 -6.96 17.04 2.86
N PRO A 45 -7.93 16.16 2.54
CA PRO A 45 -7.71 14.72 2.63
C PRO A 45 -6.61 14.26 1.65
N ALA A 46 -6.61 14.75 0.41
CA ALA A 46 -5.61 14.33 -0.56
C ALA A 46 -4.20 14.85 -0.22
N LEU A 47 -4.07 16.04 0.37
CA LEU A 47 -2.79 16.53 0.90
C LEU A 47 -2.28 15.64 2.04
N ALA A 48 -3.16 15.15 2.92
CA ALA A 48 -2.78 14.15 3.92
C ALA A 48 -2.32 12.84 3.25
N GLY A 49 -2.98 12.41 2.17
CA GLY A 49 -2.52 11.28 1.37
C GLY A 49 -1.13 11.49 0.75
N VAL A 50 -0.84 12.68 0.22
CA VAL A 50 0.51 13.03 -0.28
C VAL A 50 1.53 13.07 0.85
N ALA A 51 1.17 13.54 2.04
CA ALA A 51 2.04 13.51 3.21
C ALA A 51 2.39 12.06 3.61
N VAL A 52 1.43 11.13 3.53
CA VAL A 52 1.71 9.69 3.72
C VAL A 52 2.67 9.17 2.65
N LEU A 53 2.50 9.54 1.37
CA LEU A 53 3.47 9.17 0.32
C LEU A 53 4.86 9.75 0.60
N ALA A 54 4.96 10.97 1.10
CA ALA A 54 6.24 11.56 1.50
C ALA A 54 6.88 10.76 2.65
N ILE A 55 6.11 10.38 3.68
CA ILE A 55 6.61 9.50 4.76
C ILE A 55 7.12 8.18 4.19
N VAL A 56 6.35 7.56 3.30
CA VAL A 56 6.66 6.26 2.69
C VAL A 56 7.95 6.30 1.87
N PHE A 57 8.15 7.33 1.04
CA PHE A 57 9.24 7.37 0.07
C PHE A 57 10.46 8.22 0.45
N VAL A 58 10.32 9.20 1.34
CA VAL A 58 11.39 10.15 1.74
C VAL A 58 12.02 9.74 3.07
N SER A 59 11.24 9.15 3.98
CA SER A 59 11.75 8.74 5.30
C SER A 59 12.61 7.46 5.21
N PRO A 60 13.34 7.13 6.30
CA PRO A 60 14.00 5.83 6.48
C PRO A 60 13.20 4.58 6.10
N LEU A 61 11.87 4.65 6.11
CA LEU A 61 11.02 3.51 5.74
C LEU A 61 11.32 2.99 4.32
N CYS A 62 11.66 3.88 3.37
CA CYS A 62 12.04 3.47 2.01
C CYS A 62 13.28 2.56 2.06
N ALA A 63 14.36 3.01 2.72
CA ALA A 63 15.60 2.23 2.80
C ALA A 63 15.46 0.96 3.64
N ILE A 64 14.80 1.03 4.81
CA ILE A 64 14.59 -0.14 5.69
C ILE A 64 13.82 -1.24 4.95
N SER A 65 12.89 -0.87 4.08
CA SER A 65 12.13 -1.84 3.30
C SER A 65 12.91 -2.55 2.18
N VAL A 66 14.14 -2.09 1.89
CA VAL A 66 15.11 -2.87 1.09
C VAL A 66 15.73 -3.97 1.96
N ALA A 67 15.94 -3.68 3.26
CA ALA A 67 16.50 -4.65 4.21
C ALA A 67 15.45 -5.68 4.68
N LEU A 68 14.21 -5.25 4.90
CA LEU A 68 13.16 -6.04 5.54
C LEU A 68 11.88 -6.10 4.70
N PHE A 69 11.38 -7.32 4.46
CA PHE A 69 10.10 -7.56 3.82
C PHE A 69 8.93 -7.08 4.69
N SER A 70 9.04 -7.16 6.01
CA SER A 70 8.04 -6.62 6.94
C SER A 70 7.85 -5.10 6.79
N ALA A 71 8.95 -4.36 6.64
CA ALA A 71 8.91 -2.93 6.36
C ALA A 71 8.35 -2.63 4.96
N ARG A 72 8.60 -3.50 3.97
CA ARG A 72 7.96 -3.39 2.65
C ARG A 72 6.46 -3.62 2.70
N ALA A 73 5.98 -4.60 3.48
CA ALA A 73 4.56 -4.81 3.70
C ALA A 73 3.90 -3.56 4.31
N LEU A 74 4.51 -2.96 5.34
CA LEU A 74 4.05 -1.70 5.92
C LEU A 74 4.02 -0.56 4.87
N HIS A 75 5.08 -0.44 4.07
CA HIS A 75 5.17 0.54 2.99
C HIS A 75 4.02 0.39 1.99
N HIS A 76 3.72 -0.83 1.53
CA HIS A 76 2.58 -1.08 0.64
C HIS A 76 1.23 -0.80 1.31
N ILE A 77 1.03 -1.17 2.59
CA ILE A 77 -0.21 -0.86 3.34
C ILE A 77 -0.46 0.65 3.40
N LEU A 78 0.58 1.44 3.74
CA LEU A 78 0.47 2.90 3.79
C LEU A 78 0.08 3.49 2.43
N ILE A 79 0.58 2.92 1.32
CA ILE A 79 0.20 3.34 -0.03
C ILE A 79 -1.26 2.97 -0.33
N VAL A 80 -1.62 1.69 -0.21
CA VAL A 80 -2.89 1.17 -0.76
C VAL A 80 -4.08 1.39 0.17
N ALA A 81 -3.86 1.35 1.49
CA ALA A 81 -4.93 1.38 2.49
C ALA A 81 -5.05 2.74 3.20
N VAL A 82 -4.06 3.64 3.06
CA VAL A 82 -4.06 4.96 3.71
C VAL A 82 -3.97 6.10 2.68
N ALA A 83 -2.88 6.19 1.91
CA ALA A 83 -2.69 7.27 0.95
C ALA A 83 -3.74 7.25 -0.17
N ALA A 84 -3.97 6.08 -0.78
CA ALA A 84 -4.92 5.92 -1.87
C ALA A 84 -6.37 6.34 -1.53
N PRO A 85 -7.00 5.92 -0.42
CA PRO A 85 -8.35 6.38 -0.07
C PRO A 85 -8.39 7.88 0.24
N LEU A 86 -7.36 8.43 0.90
CA LEU A 86 -7.27 9.86 1.17
C LEU A 86 -7.21 10.69 -0.11
N ILE A 87 -6.45 10.24 -1.11
CA ILE A 87 -6.39 10.86 -2.44
C ILE A 87 -7.72 10.67 -3.19
N ALA A 88 -8.31 9.48 -3.13
CA ALA A 88 -9.58 9.17 -3.78
C ALA A 88 -10.73 10.10 -3.33
N LEU A 89 -10.73 10.54 -2.08
CA LEU A 89 -11.73 11.48 -1.54
C LEU A 89 -11.72 12.87 -2.19
N ALA A 90 -10.58 13.30 -2.77
CA ALA A 90 -10.49 14.57 -3.50
C ALA A 90 -11.00 14.47 -4.95
N PHE A 91 -11.06 13.25 -5.49
CA PHE A 91 -11.45 12.98 -6.88
C PHE A 91 -12.62 11.99 -6.95
N PRO A 92 -13.82 12.32 -6.42
CA PRO A 92 -14.93 11.37 -6.35
C PRO A 92 -15.31 10.86 -7.75
N ALA A 93 -15.56 9.55 -7.87
CA ALA A 93 -16.08 8.98 -9.10
C ALA A 93 -17.55 9.41 -9.29
N ARG A 94 -17.94 9.74 -10.52
CA ARG A 94 -19.34 10.07 -10.85
C ARG A 94 -20.24 8.83 -10.95
N ARG A 95 -19.66 7.64 -11.17
CA ARG A 95 -20.38 6.36 -11.33
C ARG A 95 -19.60 5.22 -10.70
N SER A 96 -20.31 4.25 -10.12
CA SER A 96 -19.75 3.05 -9.48
C SER A 96 -19.63 1.83 -10.39
N GLY A 97 -20.09 1.91 -11.65
CA GLY A 97 -20.21 0.76 -12.55
C GLY A 97 -18.92 -0.01 -12.84
N ALA A 98 -17.75 0.58 -12.56
CA ALA A 98 -16.44 -0.07 -12.72
C ALA A 98 -15.88 -0.70 -11.43
N LEU A 99 -16.65 -0.76 -10.34
CA LEU A 99 -16.16 -1.23 -9.03
C LEU A 99 -15.57 -2.65 -9.10
N GLY A 100 -16.22 -3.57 -9.81
CA GLY A 100 -15.71 -4.93 -10.00
C GLY A 100 -14.36 -4.96 -10.73
N CYS A 101 -14.24 -4.22 -11.84
CA CYS A 101 -12.98 -4.12 -12.58
C CYS A 101 -11.86 -3.46 -11.76
N ALA A 102 -12.18 -2.40 -11.01
CA ALA A 102 -11.23 -1.73 -10.15
C ALA A 102 -10.74 -2.64 -9.02
N PHE A 103 -11.65 -3.41 -8.41
CA PHE A 103 -11.33 -4.43 -7.42
C PHE A 103 -10.40 -5.51 -7.99
N VAL A 104 -10.79 -6.14 -9.11
CA VAL A 104 -9.98 -7.18 -9.76
C VAL A 104 -8.60 -6.65 -10.13
N SER A 105 -8.51 -5.41 -10.64
CA SER A 105 -7.23 -4.80 -11.00
C SER A 105 -6.32 -4.60 -9.78
N ALA A 106 -6.87 -4.03 -8.69
CA ALA A 106 -6.11 -3.81 -7.46
C ALA A 106 -5.67 -5.13 -6.81
N THR A 107 -6.55 -6.14 -6.78
CA THR A 107 -6.22 -7.47 -6.25
C THR A 107 -5.18 -8.18 -7.12
N ALA A 108 -5.35 -8.20 -8.45
CA ALA A 108 -4.40 -8.86 -9.34
C ALA A 108 -3.01 -8.23 -9.23
N LEU A 109 -2.91 -6.90 -9.20
CA LEU A 109 -1.62 -6.22 -9.02
C LEU A 109 -1.02 -6.47 -7.64
N LEU A 110 -1.83 -6.46 -6.58
CA LEU A 110 -1.35 -6.79 -5.23
C LEU A 110 -0.71 -8.19 -5.21
N TRP A 111 -1.40 -9.20 -5.74
CA TRP A 111 -0.89 -10.58 -5.78
C TRP A 111 0.30 -10.73 -6.71
N LEU A 112 0.28 -10.10 -7.88
CA LEU A 112 1.36 -10.15 -8.86
C LEU A 112 2.69 -9.68 -8.25
N TRP A 113 2.67 -8.57 -7.51
CA TRP A 113 3.88 -8.02 -6.88
C TRP A 113 4.34 -8.77 -5.63
N HIS A 114 3.58 -9.75 -5.17
CA HIS A 114 3.99 -10.69 -4.11
C HIS A 114 4.43 -12.04 -4.68
N LEU A 115 4.48 -12.20 -6.01
CA LEU A 115 5.18 -13.33 -6.61
C LEU A 115 6.70 -13.13 -6.42
N PRO A 116 7.44 -14.09 -5.82
CA PRO A 116 8.83 -13.89 -5.44
C PRO A 116 9.74 -13.40 -6.58
N ALA A 117 9.63 -14.00 -7.76
CA ALA A 117 10.45 -13.64 -8.92
C ALA A 117 10.25 -12.19 -9.39
N LEU A 118 8.99 -11.71 -9.37
CA LEU A 118 8.68 -10.33 -9.77
C LEU A 118 9.06 -9.34 -8.68
N TYR A 119 8.84 -9.70 -7.42
CA TYR A 119 9.24 -8.91 -6.27
C TYR A 119 10.77 -8.71 -6.23
N ASP A 120 11.53 -9.79 -6.32
CA ASP A 120 12.99 -9.74 -6.33
C ASP A 120 13.48 -8.89 -7.51
N ARG A 121 12.87 -9.03 -8.69
CA ARG A 121 13.20 -8.17 -9.83
C ARG A 121 12.92 -6.68 -9.55
N ALA A 122 11.80 -6.37 -8.88
CA ALA A 122 11.45 -5.00 -8.55
C ALA A 122 12.42 -4.35 -7.56
N LEU A 123 13.06 -5.12 -6.67
CA LEU A 123 14.08 -4.57 -5.78
C LEU A 123 15.44 -4.34 -6.45
N MET A 124 15.69 -5.03 -7.56
CA MET A 124 16.95 -4.96 -8.29
C MET A 124 16.95 -3.97 -9.47
N ASP A 125 15.80 -3.41 -9.83
CA ASP A 125 15.62 -2.55 -11.01
C ASP A 125 14.71 -1.35 -10.68
N THR A 126 15.25 -0.14 -10.79
CA THR A 126 14.53 1.11 -10.47
C THR A 126 13.27 1.32 -11.29
N LEU A 127 13.27 0.92 -12.57
CA LEU A 127 12.07 1.06 -13.40
C LEU A 127 10.99 0.09 -12.94
N VAL A 128 11.35 -1.18 -12.71
CA VAL A 128 10.40 -2.20 -12.23
C VAL A 128 9.89 -1.85 -10.83
N TYR A 129 10.74 -1.29 -9.95
CA TYR A 129 10.34 -0.74 -8.66
C TYR A 129 9.21 0.29 -8.81
N TRP A 130 9.40 1.29 -9.69
CA TRP A 130 8.40 2.33 -9.88
C TRP A 130 7.12 1.81 -10.54
N VAL A 131 7.24 0.85 -11.46
CA VAL A 131 6.08 0.16 -12.03
C VAL A 131 5.27 -0.56 -10.94
N MET A 132 5.94 -1.23 -9.99
CA MET A 132 5.29 -1.82 -8.83
C MET A 132 4.56 -0.78 -7.97
N GLN A 133 5.25 0.29 -7.57
CA GLN A 133 4.65 1.30 -6.68
C GLN A 133 3.49 2.05 -7.33
N LEU A 134 3.66 2.50 -8.57
CA LEU A 134 2.65 3.27 -9.29
C LEU A 134 1.45 2.41 -9.65
N SER A 135 1.65 1.16 -10.06
CA SER A 135 0.52 0.27 -10.37
C SER A 135 -0.31 -0.05 -9.12
N LEU A 136 0.32 -0.29 -7.97
CA LEU A 136 -0.38 -0.45 -6.69
C LEU A 136 -1.15 0.81 -6.28
N LEU A 137 -0.51 1.99 -6.36
CA LEU A 137 -1.14 3.26 -5.99
C LEU A 137 -2.33 3.60 -6.90
N VAL A 138 -2.13 3.55 -8.23
CA VAL A 138 -3.16 3.92 -9.21
C VAL A 138 -4.35 2.97 -9.15
N SER A 139 -4.10 1.66 -9.07
CA SER A 139 -5.18 0.67 -8.96
C SER A 139 -5.95 0.81 -7.65
N ALA A 140 -5.26 1.05 -6.53
CA ALA A 140 -5.90 1.32 -5.24
C ALA A 140 -6.74 2.60 -5.26
N ILE A 141 -6.21 3.72 -5.80
CA ILE A 141 -6.98 4.97 -5.94
C ILE A 141 -8.25 4.70 -6.76
N TRP A 142 -8.14 3.97 -7.87
CA TRP A 142 -9.29 3.63 -8.70
C TRP A 142 -10.34 2.81 -7.93
N PHE A 143 -9.91 1.77 -7.20
CA PHE A 143 -10.77 0.97 -6.34
C PHE A 143 -11.50 1.83 -5.31
N TRP A 144 -10.78 2.63 -4.51
CA TRP A 144 -11.38 3.47 -3.48
C TRP A 144 -12.35 4.52 -4.04
N ARG A 145 -12.04 5.10 -5.21
CA ARG A 145 -12.95 6.04 -5.89
C ARG A 145 -14.27 5.38 -6.27
N CYS A 146 -14.23 4.18 -6.83
CA CYS A 146 -15.44 3.42 -7.19
C CYS A 146 -16.19 2.95 -5.94
N LEU A 147 -15.47 2.53 -4.89
CA LEU A 147 -16.03 2.06 -3.62
C LEU A 147 -16.82 3.16 -2.92
N PHE A 148 -16.29 4.38 -2.85
CA PHE A 148 -16.96 5.52 -2.23
C PHE A 148 -18.17 6.04 -3.01
N ALA A 149 -18.27 5.74 -4.31
CA ALA A 149 -19.41 6.09 -5.14
C ALA A 149 -20.50 5.01 -5.20
N ALA A 150 -20.23 3.80 -4.68
CA ALA A 150 -21.15 2.68 -4.75
C ALA A 150 -22.20 2.69 -3.63
N PRO A 151 -23.36 2.04 -3.83
CA PRO A 151 -24.36 1.85 -2.78
C PRO A 151 -23.81 1.11 -1.57
N SER A 152 -24.36 1.37 -0.39
CA SER A 152 -23.85 0.86 0.90
C SER A 152 -23.64 -0.67 0.91
N VAL A 153 -24.58 -1.44 0.37
CA VAL A 153 -24.49 -2.91 0.27
C VAL A 153 -23.30 -3.33 -0.60
N SER A 154 -23.20 -2.81 -1.82
CA SER A 154 -22.11 -3.15 -2.75
C SER A 154 -20.75 -2.74 -2.20
N SER A 155 -20.64 -1.54 -1.60
CA SER A 155 -19.39 -1.09 -0.98
C SER A 155 -19.01 -1.94 0.22
N SER A 156 -19.97 -2.37 1.04
CA SER A 156 -19.71 -3.23 2.20
C SER A 156 -19.19 -4.59 1.76
N LEU A 157 -19.86 -5.22 0.80
CA LEU A 157 -19.43 -6.52 0.24
C LEU A 157 -18.02 -6.43 -0.36
N MET A 158 -17.75 -5.44 -1.20
CA MET A 158 -16.42 -5.28 -1.81
C MET A 158 -15.33 -4.95 -0.80
N THR A 159 -15.65 -4.24 0.30
CA THR A 159 -14.70 -4.00 1.39
C THR A 159 -14.36 -5.30 2.12
N ILE A 160 -15.36 -6.14 2.42
CA ILE A 160 -15.15 -7.46 3.03
C ILE A 160 -14.33 -8.36 2.11
N THR A 161 -14.63 -8.39 0.81
CA THR A 161 -13.86 -9.17 -0.16
C THR A 161 -12.40 -8.68 -0.27
N ALA A 162 -12.18 -7.36 -0.23
CA ALA A 162 -10.84 -6.77 -0.21
C ALA A 162 -10.03 -7.17 1.04
N MET A 163 -10.68 -7.17 2.22
CA MET A 163 -10.07 -7.67 3.45
C MET A 163 -9.75 -9.17 3.35
N ALA A 164 -10.67 -9.97 2.81
CA ALA A 164 -10.51 -11.42 2.70
C ALA A 164 -9.33 -11.81 1.78
N GLN A 165 -9.23 -11.22 0.57
CA GLN A 165 -8.14 -11.55 -0.36
C GLN A 165 -6.77 -11.11 0.18
N MET A 166 -6.69 -9.95 0.84
CA MET A 166 -5.44 -9.45 1.40
C MET A 166 -5.04 -10.27 2.63
N GLY A 167 -6.01 -10.63 3.48
CA GLY A 167 -5.81 -11.53 4.60
C GLY A 167 -5.37 -12.93 4.17
N MET A 168 -5.91 -13.46 3.06
CA MET A 168 -5.47 -14.71 2.46
C MET A 168 -3.99 -14.63 2.04
N LEU A 169 -3.59 -13.57 1.34
CA LEU A 169 -2.19 -13.37 0.98
C LEU A 169 -1.30 -13.25 2.23
N GLY A 170 -1.75 -12.54 3.26
CA GLY A 170 -1.03 -12.40 4.54
C GLY A 170 -0.87 -13.74 5.27
N ALA A 171 -1.92 -14.56 5.30
CA ALA A 171 -1.89 -15.90 5.87
C ALA A 171 -0.91 -16.82 5.13
N LEU A 172 -0.90 -16.80 3.79
CA LEU A 172 0.06 -17.58 3.00
C LEU A 172 1.52 -17.24 3.35
N LEU A 173 1.83 -15.96 3.53
CA LEU A 173 3.17 -15.50 3.91
C LEU A 173 3.52 -15.86 5.37
N THR A 174 2.54 -15.76 6.27
CA THR A 174 2.69 -16.06 7.70
C THR A 174 2.92 -17.55 7.96
N PHE A 175 2.23 -18.42 7.23
CA PHE A 175 2.29 -19.86 7.43
C PHE A 175 3.22 -20.59 6.46
N ALA A 176 3.93 -19.86 5.59
CA ALA A 176 4.95 -20.44 4.74
C ALA A 176 6.06 -21.10 5.60
N PRO A 177 6.49 -22.33 5.27
CA PRO A 177 7.53 -23.03 6.03
C PRO A 177 8.96 -22.58 5.67
N THR A 178 9.12 -21.82 4.60
CA THR A 178 10.41 -21.35 4.09
C THR A 178 10.33 -19.90 3.65
N ALA A 179 11.47 -19.21 3.67
CA ALA A 179 11.58 -17.86 3.13
C ALA A 179 11.50 -17.91 1.60
N LEU A 180 10.55 -17.15 1.04
CA LEU A 180 10.21 -17.13 -0.38
C LEU A 180 11.01 -16.07 -1.14
N TYR A 181 11.42 -14.98 -0.48
CA TYR A 181 12.05 -13.83 -1.13
C TYR A 181 13.57 -13.84 -0.94
N ALA A 182 14.32 -14.06 -2.03
CA ALA A 182 15.76 -14.21 -1.97
C ALA A 182 16.48 -12.90 -1.64
N THR A 183 15.90 -11.75 -2.04
CA THR A 183 16.51 -10.43 -1.84
C THR A 183 16.78 -10.10 -0.36
N HIS A 184 15.99 -10.68 0.55
CA HIS A 184 16.13 -10.42 1.99
C HIS A 184 17.05 -11.42 2.72
N ALA A 185 17.52 -12.46 2.03
CA ALA A 185 18.29 -13.54 2.67
C ALA A 185 19.57 -13.04 3.38
N GLY A 186 20.22 -12.00 2.83
CA GLY A 186 21.46 -11.43 3.36
C GLY A 186 21.29 -10.18 4.22
N THR A 187 20.08 -9.63 4.35
CA THR A 187 19.86 -8.30 4.95
C THR A 187 19.15 -8.35 6.30
N THR A 188 18.32 -9.36 6.56
CA THR A 188 17.50 -9.42 7.78
C THR A 188 18.31 -9.77 9.03
N LEU A 189 19.43 -10.50 8.89
CA LEU A 189 20.25 -10.95 10.02
C LEU A 189 20.85 -9.78 10.81
N ALA A 190 21.22 -8.69 10.12
CA ALA A 190 21.69 -7.47 10.78
C ALA A 190 20.62 -6.85 11.71
N TRP A 191 19.34 -7.14 11.44
CA TRP A 191 18.18 -6.70 12.24
C TRP A 191 17.75 -7.75 13.28
N GLY A 192 18.56 -8.79 13.52
CA GLY A 192 18.28 -9.83 14.50
C GLY A 192 17.17 -10.80 14.08
N MET A 193 16.81 -10.84 12.79
CA MET A 193 15.73 -11.68 12.28
C MET A 193 16.23 -12.65 11.20
N SER A 194 15.75 -13.89 11.24
CA SER A 194 15.88 -14.78 10.08
C SER A 194 14.99 -14.27 8.93
N PRO A 195 15.34 -14.56 7.66
CA PRO A 195 14.50 -14.19 6.52
C PRO A 195 13.08 -14.75 6.60
N LEU A 196 12.94 -15.96 7.16
CA LEU A 196 11.63 -16.59 7.38
C LEU A 196 10.84 -15.79 8.43
N THR A 197 11.45 -15.45 9.56
CA THR A 197 10.79 -14.68 10.63
C THR A 197 10.31 -13.31 10.14
N ASP A 198 11.13 -12.59 9.38
CA ASP A 198 10.76 -11.31 8.79
C ASP A 198 9.60 -11.44 7.78
N GLN A 199 9.60 -12.49 6.96
CA GLN A 199 8.50 -12.77 6.05
C GLN A 199 7.19 -13.07 6.79
N GLN A 200 7.26 -13.89 7.84
CA GLN A 200 6.06 -14.23 8.61
C GLN A 200 5.49 -13.00 9.33
N LEU A 201 6.37 -12.13 9.83
CA LEU A 201 5.99 -10.83 10.38
C LEU A 201 5.33 -9.94 9.33
N ALA A 202 5.86 -9.91 8.10
CA ALA A 202 5.24 -9.18 7.00
C ALA A 202 3.82 -9.68 6.69
N GLY A 203 3.62 -11.00 6.69
CA GLY A 203 2.31 -11.63 6.54
C GLY A 203 1.34 -11.21 7.64
N LEU A 204 1.80 -11.22 8.91
CA LEU A 204 1.01 -10.75 10.06
C LEU A 204 0.65 -9.26 9.97
N ILE A 205 1.60 -8.41 9.56
CA ILE A 205 1.39 -6.97 9.37
C ILE A 205 0.33 -6.72 8.29
N MET A 206 0.39 -7.45 7.17
CA MET A 206 -0.60 -7.34 6.11
C MET A 206 -1.98 -7.87 6.52
N TRP A 207 -2.02 -8.88 7.38
CA TRP A 207 -3.29 -9.46 7.83
C TRP A 207 -3.96 -8.63 8.92
N VAL A 208 -3.28 -8.33 10.04
CA VAL A 208 -3.93 -7.74 11.21
C VAL A 208 -3.93 -6.20 11.14
N PRO A 209 -2.78 -5.49 11.11
CA PRO A 209 -2.76 -4.05 10.85
C PRO A 209 -3.37 -3.65 9.51
N GLY A 210 -3.10 -4.43 8.45
CA GLY A 210 -3.55 -4.10 7.10
C GLY A 210 -5.06 -4.01 6.94
N VAL A 211 -5.84 -4.78 7.72
CA VAL A 211 -7.32 -4.73 7.64
C VAL A 211 -7.93 -3.54 8.38
N ILE A 212 -7.21 -2.87 9.27
CA ILE A 212 -7.75 -1.79 10.11
C ILE A 212 -8.35 -0.65 9.26
N PRO A 213 -7.67 -0.09 8.24
CA PRO A 213 -8.25 0.97 7.42
C PRO A 213 -9.53 0.53 6.70
N TYR A 214 -9.57 -0.71 6.20
CA TYR A 214 -10.75 -1.28 5.56
C TYR A 214 -11.91 -1.46 6.55
N ALA A 215 -11.63 -1.96 7.76
CA ALA A 215 -12.63 -2.12 8.82
C ALA A 215 -13.23 -0.78 9.27
N LEU A 216 -12.40 0.26 9.38
CA LEU A 216 -12.88 1.61 9.70
C LEU A 216 -13.83 2.15 8.61
N VAL A 217 -13.48 1.98 7.33
CA VAL A 217 -14.34 2.38 6.22
C VAL A 217 -15.64 1.58 6.21
N LEU A 218 -15.57 0.26 6.43
CA LEU A 218 -16.75 -0.61 6.52
C LEU A 218 -17.71 -0.14 7.63
N ALA A 219 -17.18 0.18 8.81
CA ALA A 219 -17.98 0.71 9.92
C ALA A 219 -18.66 2.05 9.56
N ILE A 220 -17.97 2.95 8.86
CA ILE A 220 -18.53 4.22 8.38
C ILE A 220 -19.65 3.97 7.35
N ILE A 221 -19.45 3.05 6.40
CA ILE A 221 -20.45 2.70 5.39
C ILE A 221 -21.69 2.08 6.07
N ALA A 222 -21.49 1.14 6.98
CA ALA A 222 -22.57 0.47 7.71
C ALA A 222 -23.41 1.48 8.51
N LYS A 223 -22.76 2.40 9.23
CA LYS A 223 -23.44 3.47 9.99
C LYS A 223 -24.29 4.36 9.08
N ARG A 224 -23.77 4.75 7.91
CA ARG A 224 -24.51 5.56 6.92
C ARG A 224 -25.69 4.82 6.34
N GLY A 225 -25.52 3.53 6.01
CA GLY A 225 -26.59 2.67 5.52
C GLY A 225 -27.73 2.53 6.52
N TRP A 226 -27.41 2.27 7.79
CA TRP A 226 -28.41 2.18 8.86
C TRP A 226 -29.22 3.48 9.01
N ALA A 227 -28.54 4.63 9.04
CA ALA A 227 -29.20 5.93 9.14
C ALA A 227 -30.15 6.21 7.96
N SER A 228 -29.80 5.79 6.74
CA SER A 228 -30.67 5.95 5.57
C SER A 228 -31.93 5.09 5.64
N ILE A 229 -31.83 3.86 6.15
CA ILE A 229 -32.98 2.97 6.32
C ILE A 229 -33.91 3.52 7.40
N ALA A 230 -33.35 3.93 8.54
CA ALA A 230 -34.12 4.50 9.64
C ALA A 230 -34.86 5.80 9.29
N ALA A 231 -34.37 6.57 8.31
CA ALA A 231 -35.03 7.79 7.83
C ALA A 231 -36.18 7.52 6.82
N THR A 232 -36.27 6.30 6.28
CA THR A 232 -37.32 5.87 5.34
C THR A 232 -38.41 5.01 5.99
N SER A 233 -38.25 4.67 7.26
CA SER A 233 -39.21 3.91 8.10
C SER A 233 -40.09 4.85 8.91
#